data_AF-A0AAV8EAW8-F1
#
_entry.id   AF-A0AAV8EAW8-F1
#
_cell.length_a   1.000
_cell.length_b   1.000
_cell.length_c   1.000
_cell.angle_alpha   90.00
_cell.angle_beta   90.00
_cell.angle_gamma   90.00
#
_symmetry.space_group_name_H-M   'P 1'
#
loop_
_entity.id
_entity.type
_entity.pdbx_description
1 polymer ?
#
loop_
_entity_poly.entity_id
_entity_poly.type
_entity_poly.pdbx_seq_one_letter_code
_entity_poly.pdbx_strand_id
1 'polypeptide(L)'
;MAGVVIGVSFPVLIAPRFAPRLQQNLPGILRPLKPKHQVISINKLSTTGVRCDVRNWSLRSGPESVQLEVPTSVPVRVAKELLQAGHRYLDVRTEDEFKAGHPSGAINIPYMFKVGSGMSKNPKFLEQVSSIFSQDDEIIVGCQSGKRSLMAATELHSAGFKAVVDLAGGYSAWSQNELPIERS
;
A
#
# COMPACT_ATOMS: atom_id res chain seq x y z
N MET A 1 -13.90 -67.37 -1.02
CA MET A 1 -13.66 -66.43 -2.14
C MET A 1 -13.17 -65.13 -1.50
N ALA A 2 -11.88 -65.02 -1.12
CA ALA A 2 -10.81 -64.37 -1.91
C ALA A 2 -11.28 -63.03 -2.51
N GLY A 3 -10.99 -61.88 -1.87
CA GLY A 3 -9.86 -60.98 -2.20
C GLY A 3 -10.24 -60.09 -3.39
N VAL A 4 -10.22 -58.76 -3.34
CA VAL A 4 -9.01 -57.93 -3.48
C VAL A 4 -9.33 -56.48 -3.07
N VAL A 5 -8.50 -55.94 -2.18
CA VAL A 5 -8.43 -54.52 -1.82
C VAL A 5 -7.44 -53.86 -2.80
N ILE A 6 -7.87 -52.88 -3.58
CA ILE A 6 -6.96 -52.10 -4.44
C ILE A 6 -6.66 -50.77 -3.77
N GLY A 7 -5.63 -50.79 -2.92
CA GLY A 7 -4.96 -49.59 -2.42
C GLY A 7 -4.06 -49.04 -3.51
N VAL A 8 -4.41 -47.89 -4.07
CA VAL A 8 -3.48 -47.11 -4.91
C VAL A 8 -2.64 -46.23 -3.99
N SER A 9 -1.47 -46.78 -3.70
CA SER A 9 -0.33 -46.14 -3.05
C SER A 9 0.23 -45.07 -4.00
N PHE A 10 0.11 -43.79 -3.65
CA PHE A 10 0.78 -42.72 -4.38
C PHE A 10 2.13 -42.43 -3.71
N PRO A 11 3.25 -42.53 -4.43
CA PRO A 11 4.57 -42.43 -3.85
C PRO A 11 4.93 -40.99 -3.48
N VAL A 12 5.49 -40.89 -2.27
CA VAL A 12 6.36 -39.81 -1.79
C VAL A 12 7.47 -39.53 -2.81
N LEU A 13 7.62 -38.28 -3.22
CA LEU A 13 8.81 -37.80 -3.91
C LEU A 13 9.34 -36.53 -3.24
N ILE A 14 10.63 -36.62 -2.95
CA ILE A 14 11.46 -35.80 -2.07
C ILE A 14 12.27 -34.82 -2.93
N ALA A 15 12.27 -33.54 -2.53
CA ALA A 15 13.33 -32.51 -2.71
C ALA A 15 13.65 -32.05 -4.17
N PRO A 16 14.26 -30.86 -4.43
CA PRO A 16 15.21 -30.14 -3.57
C PRO A 16 15.01 -28.63 -3.36
N ARG A 17 15.58 -28.18 -2.23
CA ARG A 17 15.98 -26.80 -1.93
C ARG A 17 16.84 -26.26 -3.08
N PHE A 18 16.42 -25.16 -3.69
CA PHE A 18 17.24 -24.42 -4.65
C PHE A 18 17.38 -22.97 -4.16
N ALA A 19 18.53 -22.69 -3.56
CA ALA A 19 19.02 -21.35 -3.31
C ALA A 19 20.04 -21.00 -4.41
N PRO A 20 19.90 -19.86 -5.09
CA PRO A 20 21.02 -19.21 -5.74
C PRO A 20 21.42 -17.95 -4.97
N ARG A 21 22.58 -18.07 -4.34
CA ARG A 21 23.45 -16.98 -3.88
C ARG A 21 23.93 -16.20 -5.10
N LEU A 22 23.43 -14.98 -5.30
CA LEU A 22 24.05 -14.01 -6.21
C LEU A 22 24.61 -12.85 -5.40
N GLN A 23 25.92 -12.96 -5.22
CA GLN A 23 26.80 -11.93 -4.73
C GLN A 23 27.17 -11.06 -5.93
N GLN A 24 26.71 -9.81 -5.97
CA GLN A 24 27.22 -8.82 -6.92
C GLN A 24 27.74 -7.60 -6.16
N ASN A 25 29.07 -7.55 -6.11
CA ASN A 25 29.88 -6.37 -5.86
C ASN A 25 29.46 -5.25 -6.82
N LEU A 26 29.10 -4.08 -6.29
CA LEU A 26 29.20 -2.81 -7.02
C LEU A 26 30.20 -1.91 -6.29
N PRO A 27 31.31 -1.49 -6.95
CA PRO A 27 32.19 -0.47 -6.42
C PRO A 27 31.70 0.94 -6.79
N GLY A 28 31.80 1.86 -5.84
CA GLY A 28 32.20 3.24 -6.16
C GLY A 28 31.11 4.30 -6.21
N ILE A 29 31.05 5.08 -5.13
CA ILE A 29 31.19 6.55 -5.13
C ILE A 29 30.17 7.32 -5.97
N LEU A 30 29.22 7.97 -5.28
CA LEU A 30 28.84 9.34 -5.60
C LEU A 30 28.49 10.09 -4.30
N ARG A 31 29.07 11.30 -4.22
CA ARG A 31 29.30 12.13 -3.04
C ARG A 31 27.99 12.78 -2.55
N PRO A 32 27.89 13.16 -1.26
CA PRO A 32 26.80 13.99 -0.80
C PRO A 32 26.93 15.39 -1.41
N LEU A 33 26.00 15.77 -2.28
CA LEU A 33 25.82 17.15 -2.71
C LEU A 33 25.31 17.94 -1.50
N LYS A 34 26.19 18.75 -0.90
CA LYS A 34 25.81 19.74 0.11
C LYS A 34 24.77 20.69 -0.49
N PRO A 35 23.62 20.93 0.15
CA PRO A 35 22.77 22.05 -0.23
C PRO A 35 23.52 23.35 0.07
N LYS A 36 23.80 24.12 -0.98
CA LYS A 36 24.25 25.51 -0.85
C LYS A 36 23.07 26.30 -0.27
N HIS A 37 23.07 26.54 1.04
CA HIS A 37 22.25 27.58 1.62
C HIS A 37 22.69 28.92 1.03
N GLN A 38 22.00 29.38 -0.01
CA GLN A 38 22.07 30.76 -0.44
C GLN A 38 21.12 31.55 0.45
N VAL A 39 21.66 32.04 1.57
CA VAL A 39 20.98 33.02 2.42
C VAL A 39 20.85 34.30 1.59
N ILE A 40 19.63 34.58 1.12
CA ILE A 40 19.29 35.84 0.49
C ILE A 40 19.26 36.88 1.61
N SER A 41 20.32 37.69 1.66
CA SER A 41 20.45 38.83 2.56
C SER A 41 19.44 39.91 2.14
N ILE A 42 18.29 39.97 2.81
CA ILE A 42 17.43 41.15 2.72
C ILE A 42 17.99 42.24 3.63
N ASN A 43 18.64 43.21 2.98
CA ASN A 43 19.09 44.44 3.63
C ASN A 43 17.90 45.26 4.13
N LYS A 44 17.98 45.61 5.42
CA LYS A 44 17.53 46.87 6.06
C LYS A 44 16.40 47.65 5.39
N LEU A 45 15.26 47.67 6.07
CA LEU A 45 14.47 48.89 6.31
C LEU A 45 14.16 48.89 7.82
N SER A 46 14.91 49.61 8.66
CA SER A 46 14.46 50.88 9.28
C SER A 46 12.94 51.01 9.25
N THR A 47 12.23 51.07 10.38
CA THR A 47 12.21 52.22 11.29
C THR A 47 11.32 51.86 12.50
N THR A 48 11.68 52.37 13.68
CA THR A 48 10.82 52.60 14.87
C THR A 48 10.17 51.42 15.60
N GLY A 49 10.75 51.08 16.76
CA GLY A 49 10.02 51.20 18.03
C GLY A 49 9.06 50.07 18.43
N VAL A 50 9.57 48.87 18.70
CA VAL A 50 8.95 47.98 19.71
C VAL A 50 10.07 47.33 20.51
N ARG A 51 10.13 47.64 21.80
CA ARG A 51 11.03 47.01 22.77
C ARG A 51 10.41 45.66 23.15
N CYS A 52 10.69 44.63 22.36
CA CYS A 52 10.32 43.25 22.68
C CYS A 52 11.42 42.66 23.56
N ASP A 53 11.10 42.39 24.82
CA ASP A 53 11.98 41.72 25.76
C ASP A 53 12.24 40.27 25.28
N VAL A 54 13.49 39.95 24.92
CA VAL A 54 13.87 38.66 24.32
C VAL A 54 14.21 37.61 25.40
N ARG A 55 13.86 37.83 26.66
CA ARG A 55 14.15 36.88 27.73
C ARG A 55 12.90 36.14 28.15
N ASN A 56 12.59 35.09 27.39
CA ASN A 56 11.85 33.88 27.78
C ASN A 56 10.83 33.45 26.71
N TRP A 57 11.32 33.12 25.50
CA TRP A 57 10.57 32.23 24.61
C TRP A 57 10.83 30.80 25.07
N SER A 58 10.06 30.38 26.06
CA SER A 58 9.98 28.98 26.48
C SER A 58 9.77 28.10 25.26
N LEU A 59 10.59 27.05 25.18
CA LEU A 59 10.53 25.95 24.23
C LEU A 59 9.10 25.42 24.12
N ARG A 60 8.32 25.97 23.20
CA ARG A 60 7.19 25.25 22.63
C ARG A 60 7.80 24.25 21.66
N SER A 61 7.88 23.00 22.13
CA SER A 61 7.98 21.81 21.29
C SER A 61 6.93 21.96 20.18
N GLY A 62 7.36 22.36 18.99
CA GLY A 62 6.48 22.32 17.82
C GLY A 62 6.03 20.87 17.61
N PRO A 63 4.80 20.63 17.13
CA PRO A 63 4.35 19.27 16.87
C PRO A 63 5.33 18.64 15.88
N GLU A 64 5.85 17.49 16.28
CA GLU A 64 6.60 16.55 15.45
C GLU A 64 5.95 16.51 14.06
N SER A 65 6.73 16.87 13.04
CA SER A 65 6.25 16.94 11.66
C SER A 65 5.69 15.57 11.27
N VAL A 66 4.36 15.43 11.25
CA VAL A 66 3.69 14.26 10.71
C VAL A 66 4.07 14.20 9.23
N GLN A 67 5.05 13.36 8.90
CA GLN A 67 5.40 13.09 7.52
C GLN A 67 4.20 12.38 6.92
N LEU A 68 3.43 13.09 6.09
CA LEU A 68 2.39 12.46 5.29
C LEU A 68 3.09 11.54 4.29
N GLU A 69 3.25 10.28 4.69
CA GLU A 69 3.72 9.20 3.84
C GLU A 69 2.66 9.01 2.76
N VAL A 70 2.94 9.54 1.57
CA VAL A 70 2.08 9.34 0.41
C VAL A 70 2.19 7.85 0.04
N PRO A 71 1.07 7.12 -0.09
CA PRO A 71 1.10 5.72 -0.44
C PRO A 71 1.79 5.52 -1.80
N THR A 72 2.67 4.52 -1.87
CA THR A 72 3.39 4.21 -3.10
C THR A 72 2.43 3.59 -4.11
N SER A 73 2.32 4.17 -5.31
CA SER A 73 1.49 3.62 -6.39
C SER A 73 2.35 2.79 -7.35
N VAL A 74 1.95 1.53 -7.61
CA VAL A 74 2.71 0.58 -8.44
C VAL A 74 1.94 0.18 -9.70
N PRO A 75 2.64 -0.06 -10.82
CA PRO A 75 2.00 -0.55 -12.04
C PRO A 75 1.53 -2.00 -11.88
N VAL A 76 0.52 -2.39 -12.67
CA VAL A 76 -0.14 -3.70 -12.64
C VAL A 76 0.82 -4.88 -12.72
N ARG A 77 1.88 -4.80 -13.54
CA ARG A 77 2.88 -5.86 -13.67
C ARG A 77 3.60 -6.12 -12.35
N VAL A 78 4.02 -5.07 -11.66
CA VAL A 78 4.68 -5.16 -10.36
C VAL A 78 3.69 -5.69 -9.31
N ALA A 79 2.44 -5.22 -9.32
CA ALA A 79 1.43 -5.74 -8.41
C ALA A 79 1.19 -7.25 -8.56
N LYS A 80 1.26 -7.78 -9.78
CA LYS A 80 1.18 -9.23 -10.02
C LYS A 80 2.35 -9.97 -9.38
N GLU A 81 3.56 -9.45 -9.52
CA GLU A 81 4.77 -10.05 -8.92
C GLU A 81 4.69 -10.02 -7.39
N LEU A 82 4.19 -8.93 -6.81
CA LEU A 82 3.91 -8.83 -5.37
C LEU A 82 2.84 -9.84 -4.94
N LEU A 83 1.76 -10.01 -5.70
CA LEU A 83 0.75 -11.03 -5.38
C LEU A 83 1.35 -12.45 -5.37
N GLN A 84 2.27 -12.74 -6.29
CA GLN A 84 2.99 -14.02 -6.34
C GLN A 84 3.99 -14.19 -5.19
N ALA A 85 4.55 -13.09 -4.67
CA ALA A 85 5.42 -13.08 -3.50
C ALA A 85 4.65 -13.29 -2.17
N GLY A 86 3.32 -13.34 -2.21
CA GLY A 86 2.47 -13.61 -1.05
C GLY A 86 1.88 -12.37 -0.39
N HIS A 87 1.96 -11.21 -1.05
CA HIS A 87 1.33 -9.99 -0.57
C HIS A 87 -0.19 -10.12 -0.60
N ARG A 88 -0.86 -9.46 0.34
CA ARG A 88 -2.33 -9.53 0.46
C ARG A 88 -2.98 -8.48 -0.41
N TYR A 89 -3.98 -8.87 -1.19
CA TYR A 89 -4.73 -7.94 -2.03
C TYR A 89 -6.04 -7.51 -1.36
N LEU A 90 -6.23 -6.20 -1.19
CA LEU A 90 -7.42 -5.56 -0.67
C LEU A 90 -8.19 -4.86 -1.80
N ASP A 91 -9.36 -5.38 -2.14
CA ASP A 91 -10.26 -4.76 -3.11
C ASP A 91 -11.26 -3.83 -2.40
N VAL A 92 -11.21 -2.53 -2.69
CA VAL A 92 -12.08 -1.52 -2.07
C VAL A 92 -13.36 -1.19 -2.87
N ARG A 93 -13.64 -1.95 -3.92
CA ARG A 93 -14.85 -1.83 -4.75
C ARG A 93 -16.08 -2.36 -4.02
N THR A 94 -17.26 -2.13 -4.60
CA THR A 94 -18.51 -2.71 -4.07
C THR A 94 -18.54 -4.22 -4.29
N GLU A 95 -19.33 -4.93 -3.49
CA GLU A 95 -19.47 -6.39 -3.60
C GLU A 95 -19.96 -6.84 -5.00
N ASP A 96 -20.83 -6.06 -5.64
CA ASP A 96 -21.28 -6.33 -7.01
C ASP A 96 -20.14 -6.29 -8.03
N GLU A 97 -19.21 -5.33 -7.89
CA GLU A 97 -18.02 -5.21 -8.75
C GLU A 97 -17.05 -6.38 -8.49
N PHE A 98 -16.95 -6.84 -7.23
CA PHE A 98 -16.10 -7.94 -6.84
C PHE A 98 -16.58 -9.27 -7.45
N LYS A 99 -17.88 -9.57 -7.36
CA LYS A 99 -18.49 -10.78 -7.95
C LYS A 99 -18.29 -10.87 -9.46
N ALA A 100 -18.28 -9.73 -10.16
CA ALA A 100 -18.02 -9.68 -11.60
C ALA A 100 -16.62 -10.17 -11.99
N GLY A 101 -15.64 -10.01 -11.08
CA GLY A 101 -14.29 -10.50 -11.24
C GLY A 101 -13.30 -9.75 -10.35
N HIS A 102 -12.34 -10.48 -9.80
CA HIS A 102 -11.28 -9.95 -8.93
C HIS A 102 -9.96 -10.72 -9.12
N PRO A 103 -8.81 -10.14 -8.72
CA PRO A 103 -7.55 -10.89 -8.64
C PRO A 103 -7.65 -12.08 -7.69
N SER A 104 -6.89 -13.14 -7.95
CA SER A 104 -6.88 -14.36 -7.11
C SER A 104 -6.44 -14.05 -5.69
N GLY A 105 -7.18 -14.55 -4.68
CA GLY A 105 -6.87 -14.31 -3.27
C GLY A 105 -7.15 -12.88 -2.78
N ALA A 106 -7.91 -12.09 -3.54
CA ALA A 106 -8.34 -10.77 -3.12
C ALA A 106 -9.39 -10.83 -2.00
N ILE A 107 -9.25 -9.96 -1.01
CA ILE A 107 -10.22 -9.75 0.07
C ILE A 107 -10.99 -8.47 -0.24
N ASN A 108 -12.33 -8.56 -0.30
CA ASN A 108 -13.16 -7.39 -0.56
C ASN A 108 -13.57 -6.70 0.75
N ILE A 109 -13.24 -5.40 0.86
CA ILE A 109 -13.75 -4.54 1.91
C ILE A 109 -14.18 -3.22 1.25
N PRO A 110 -15.47 -3.01 0.99
CA PRO A 110 -15.95 -1.84 0.26
C PRO A 110 -15.67 -0.54 1.03
N TYR A 111 -14.95 0.37 0.38
CA TYR A 111 -14.69 1.70 0.92
C TYR A 111 -15.91 2.63 0.79
N MET A 112 -16.73 2.39 -0.23
CA MET A 112 -17.99 3.11 -0.46
C MET A 112 -19.11 2.11 -0.72
N PHE A 113 -20.28 2.36 -0.15
CA PHE A 113 -21.51 1.63 -0.42
C PHE A 113 -22.40 2.40 -1.39
N LYS A 114 -23.13 1.66 -2.22
CA LYS A 114 -24.17 2.22 -3.07
C LYS A 114 -25.44 2.37 -2.24
N VAL A 115 -25.87 3.61 -1.98
CA VAL A 115 -27.08 3.91 -1.20
C VAL A 115 -28.03 4.69 -2.10
N GLY A 116 -29.07 4.02 -2.60
CA GLY A 116 -29.99 4.57 -3.59
C GLY A 116 -29.27 4.97 -4.89
N SER A 117 -29.41 6.23 -5.27
CA SER A 117 -28.78 6.81 -6.48
C SER A 117 -27.34 7.28 -6.26
N GLY A 118 -26.84 7.28 -5.01
CA GLY A 118 -25.54 7.85 -4.64
C GLY A 118 -24.56 6.81 -4.09
N MET A 119 -23.31 7.27 -3.88
CA MET A 119 -22.31 6.53 -3.13
C MET A 119 -22.11 7.20 -1.77
N SER A 120 -22.08 6.40 -0.71
CA SER A 120 -21.80 6.85 0.65
C SER A 120 -20.54 6.16 1.17
N LYS A 121 -19.70 6.89 1.91
CA LYS A 121 -18.48 6.34 2.49
C LYS A 121 -18.81 5.35 3.61
N ASN A 122 -18.07 4.24 3.68
CA ASN A 122 -18.14 3.30 4.78
C ASN A 122 -17.39 3.84 6.02
N PRO A 123 -18.06 4.13 7.15
CA PRO A 123 -17.40 4.58 8.37
C PRO A 123 -16.66 3.44 9.10
N LYS A 124 -17.03 2.18 8.85
CA LYS A 124 -16.45 0.99 9.51
C LYS A 124 -15.29 0.36 8.72
N PHE A 125 -14.82 1.02 7.66
CA PHE A 125 -13.77 0.50 6.78
C PHE A 125 -12.51 0.12 7.56
N LEU A 126 -12.02 1.02 8.42
CA LEU A 126 -10.80 0.78 9.21
C LEU A 126 -10.94 -0.37 10.21
N GLU A 127 -12.09 -0.49 10.87
CA GLU A 127 -12.38 -1.57 11.82
C GLU A 127 -12.42 -2.95 11.12
N GLN A 128 -13.01 -3.00 9.92
CA GLN A 128 -13.03 -4.22 9.10
C GLN A 128 -11.64 -4.61 8.63
N VAL A 129 -10.82 -3.64 8.20
CA VAL A 129 -9.45 -3.91 7.78
C VAL A 129 -8.61 -4.37 8.96
N SER A 130 -8.66 -3.70 10.11
CA SER A 130 -7.86 -4.10 11.28
C SER A 130 -8.26 -5.45 11.88
N SER A 131 -9.49 -5.91 11.64
CA SER A 131 -9.95 -7.23 12.07
C SER A 131 -9.35 -8.38 11.23
N ILE A 132 -8.95 -8.10 9.98
CA ILE A 132 -8.49 -9.10 9.02
C ILE A 132 -6.99 -8.94 8.74
N PHE A 133 -6.46 -7.72 8.78
CA PHE A 133 -5.09 -7.35 8.45
C PHE A 133 -4.34 -6.84 9.68
N SER A 134 -3.08 -7.25 9.81
CA SER A 134 -2.16 -6.69 10.80
C SER A 134 -1.43 -5.46 10.24
N GLN A 135 -0.95 -4.56 11.11
CA GLN A 135 -0.29 -3.31 10.68
C GLN A 135 1.05 -3.52 9.95
N ASP A 136 1.68 -4.68 10.17
CA ASP A 136 2.93 -5.10 9.53
C ASP A 136 2.70 -5.96 8.26
N ASP A 137 1.44 -6.26 7.91
CA ASP A 137 1.13 -6.98 6.68
C ASP A 137 1.40 -6.10 5.45
N GLU A 138 1.90 -6.71 4.38
CA GLU A 138 2.09 -6.04 3.11
C GLU A 138 0.80 -6.10 2.28
N ILE A 139 0.19 -4.92 2.07
CA ILE A 139 -1.15 -4.79 1.50
C ILE A 139 -1.08 -4.07 0.16
N ILE A 140 -1.64 -4.71 -0.86
CA ILE A 140 -1.90 -4.10 -2.17
C ILE A 140 -3.37 -3.67 -2.19
N VAL A 141 -3.62 -2.37 -2.31
CA VAL A 141 -4.97 -1.80 -2.34
C VAL A 141 -5.34 -1.50 -3.79
N GLY A 142 -6.47 -2.04 -4.24
CA GLY A 142 -6.97 -1.82 -5.59
C GLY A 142 -8.42 -1.34 -5.61
N CYS A 143 -8.73 -0.46 -6.56
CA CYS A 143 -10.10 -0.09 -6.87
C CYS A 143 -10.37 -0.18 -8.39
N GLN A 144 -11.49 0.36 -8.88
CA GLN A 144 -11.81 0.30 -10.31
C GLN A 144 -10.80 1.09 -11.19
N SER A 145 -10.34 2.25 -10.73
CA SER A 145 -9.56 3.22 -11.54
C SER A 145 -8.36 3.88 -10.84
N GLY A 146 -8.06 3.51 -9.59
CA GLY A 146 -6.98 4.08 -8.75
C GLY A 146 -7.40 5.19 -7.78
N LYS A 147 -8.50 5.91 -8.00
CA LYS A 147 -8.88 7.07 -7.16
C LYS A 147 -9.33 6.68 -5.74
N ARG A 148 -10.23 5.69 -5.64
CA ARG A 148 -10.77 5.23 -4.35
C ARG A 148 -9.70 4.52 -3.52
N SER A 149 -8.82 3.76 -4.18
CA SER A 149 -7.73 3.04 -3.52
C SER A 149 -6.68 3.98 -2.96
N LEU A 150 -6.35 5.08 -3.65
CA LEU A 150 -5.45 6.10 -3.09
C LEU A 150 -5.98 6.70 -1.79
N MET A 151 -7.28 7.05 -1.75
CA MET A 151 -7.91 7.56 -0.51
C MET A 151 -7.88 6.52 0.61
N ALA A 152 -8.24 5.27 0.30
CA ALA A 152 -8.20 4.18 1.26
C ALA A 152 -6.77 3.93 1.78
N ALA A 153 -5.77 3.95 0.90
CA ALA A 153 -4.37 3.76 1.26
C ALA A 153 -3.86 4.87 2.19
N THR A 154 -4.22 6.13 1.94
CA THR A 154 -3.91 7.25 2.86
C THR A 154 -4.54 7.06 4.24
N GLU A 155 -5.78 6.55 4.30
CA GLU A 155 -6.45 6.26 5.57
C GLU A 155 -5.81 5.09 6.31
N LEU A 156 -5.33 4.06 5.58
CA LEU A 156 -4.59 2.95 6.16
C LEU A 156 -3.22 3.38 6.69
N HIS A 157 -2.47 4.22 5.95
CA HIS A 157 -1.24 4.81 6.47
C HIS A 157 -1.50 5.62 7.74
N SER A 158 -2.56 6.42 7.75
CA SER A 158 -2.95 7.20 8.94
C SER A 158 -3.35 6.32 10.13
N ALA A 159 -3.83 5.10 9.86
CA ALA A 159 -4.15 4.09 10.88
C ALA A 159 -2.92 3.29 11.36
N GLY A 160 -1.73 3.53 10.80
CA GLY A 160 -0.48 2.90 11.22
C GLY A 160 -0.02 1.70 10.38
N PHE A 161 -0.68 1.41 9.25
CA PHE A 161 -0.20 0.38 8.32
C PHE A 161 1.05 0.88 7.59
N LYS A 162 2.16 0.14 7.71
CA LYS A 162 3.46 0.57 7.21
C LYS A 162 3.68 0.25 5.74
N ALA A 163 3.17 -0.91 5.30
CA ALA A 163 3.45 -1.48 3.98
C ALA A 163 2.19 -1.50 3.11
N VAL A 164 1.65 -0.31 2.80
CA VAL A 164 0.48 -0.16 1.92
C VAL A 164 0.91 0.35 0.54
N VAL A 165 0.47 -0.35 -0.49
CA VAL A 165 0.78 -0.06 -1.88
C VAL A 165 -0.52 0.10 -2.66
N ASP A 166 -0.66 1.19 -3.41
CA ASP A 166 -1.80 1.42 -4.30
C ASP A 166 -1.55 0.81 -5.69
N LEU A 167 -2.58 0.15 -6.25
CA LEU A 167 -2.54 -0.35 -7.62
C LEU A 167 -2.87 0.76 -8.63
N ALA A 168 -1.85 1.23 -9.35
CA ALA A 168 -2.01 2.21 -10.40
C ALA A 168 -2.91 1.67 -11.52
N GLY A 169 -3.95 2.42 -11.87
CA GLY A 169 -4.94 2.05 -12.89
C GLY A 169 -5.99 1.03 -12.43
N GLY A 170 -5.84 0.45 -11.23
CA GLY A 170 -6.83 -0.42 -10.60
C GLY A 170 -7.21 -1.66 -11.43
N TYR A 171 -8.43 -2.16 -11.21
CA TYR A 171 -8.99 -3.31 -11.90
C TYR A 171 -9.10 -3.11 -13.42
N SER A 172 -9.32 -1.87 -13.88
CA SER A 172 -9.38 -1.57 -15.31
C SER A 172 -8.06 -1.93 -16.01
N ALA A 173 -6.94 -1.52 -15.41
CA ALA A 173 -5.62 -1.86 -15.92
C ALA A 173 -5.30 -3.36 -15.75
N TRP A 174 -5.78 -4.00 -14.68
CA TRP A 174 -5.65 -5.46 -14.50
C TRP A 174 -6.34 -6.24 -15.64
N SER A 175 -7.58 -5.86 -15.95
CA SER A 175 -8.38 -6.46 -17.02
C SER A 175 -7.77 -6.22 -18.41
N GLN A 176 -7.27 -5.00 -18.66
CA GLN A 176 -6.60 -4.66 -19.93
C GLN A 176 -5.32 -5.47 -20.19
N ASN A 177 -4.63 -5.91 -19.13
CA ASN A 177 -3.43 -6.74 -19.24
C ASN A 177 -3.77 -8.25 -19.29
N GLU A 178 -5.05 -8.61 -19.40
CA GLU A 178 -5.54 -10.00 -19.52
C GLU A 178 -5.00 -10.92 -18.41
N LEU A 179 -4.84 -10.34 -17.21
CA LEU A 179 -4.33 -11.06 -16.05
C LEU A 179 -5.38 -12.03 -15.48
N PRO A 180 -4.95 -13.09 -14.78
CA PRO A 180 -5.88 -14.05 -14.19
C PRO A 180 -6.85 -13.34 -13.24
N ILE A 181 -8.13 -13.65 -13.40
CA ILE A 181 -9.22 -13.17 -12.56
C ILE A 181 -10.04 -14.36 -12.08
N GLU A 182 -10.50 -14.28 -10.84
CA GLU A 182 -11.45 -15.20 -10.23
C GLU A 182 -12.81 -14.51 -10.13
N ARG A 183 -13.88 -15.31 -10.17
CA ARG A 183 -15.26 -14.85 -9.97
C ARG A 183 -15.84 -15.65 -8.82
N SER A 184 -16.49 -14.94 -7.90
CA SER A 184 -17.14 -15.49 -6.70
C SER A 184 -18.66 -15.48 -6.84
#